data_AF-A0A1D3TWK1-F1
#
_entry.id   AF-A0A1D3TWK1-F1
#
_cell.length_a   1.000
_cell.length_b   1.000
_cell.length_c   1.000
_cell.angle_alpha   90.00
_cell.angle_beta   90.00
_cell.angle_gamma   90.00
#
_symmetry.space_group_name_H-M   'P 1'
#
loop_
_entity.id
_entity.type
_entity.pdbx_description
1 polymer ?
#
loop_
_entity_poly.entity_id
_entity_poly.type
_entity_poly.pdbx_seq_one_letter_code
_entity_poly.pdbx_strand_id
1 'polypeptide(L)' 'MNNELKTIDFYCKKCKRTFRAYHIITENDNTPVMPNFAMKCHHCNRVVMLKNYSEGRIKAHMDQEKFYL' A
#
# COMPACT_ATOMS: atom_id res chain seq x y z
N MET A 1 11.11 24.99 3.04
CA MET A 1 10.25 24.10 2.22
C MET A 1 10.03 22.83 3.02
N ASN A 2 8.81 22.59 3.51
CA ASN A 2 8.48 21.31 4.13
C ASN A 2 8.45 20.27 3.02
N ASN A 3 9.52 19.48 2.92
CA ASN A 3 9.60 18.38 1.98
C ASN A 3 8.84 17.20 2.60
N GLU A 4 7.50 17.29 2.64
CA GLU A 4 6.66 16.23 3.15
C GLU A 4 6.83 15.00 2.23
N LEU A 5 7.35 13.91 2.78
CA LEU A 5 7.45 12.64 2.09
C LEU A 5 6.04 12.18 1.73
N LYS A 6 5.71 12.17 0.44
CA LYS A 6 4.45 11.61 -0.04
C LYS A 6 4.48 10.09 0.13
N THR A 7 3.42 9.56 0.71
CA THR A 7 3.30 8.13 0.99
C THR A 7 1.93 7.61 0.57
N ILE A 8 1.85 6.30 0.37
CA ILE A 8 0.59 5.58 0.14
C ILE A 8 0.39 4.62 1.31
N ASP A 9 -0.63 4.87 2.11
CA ASP A 9 -1.00 4.01 3.25
C ASP A 9 -1.79 2.78 2.80
N PHE A 10 -1.43 1.63 3.39
CA PHE A 10 -2.13 0.37 3.13
C PHE A 10 -3.22 0.10 4.15
N TYR A 11 -4.41 -0.25 3.66
CA TYR A 11 -5.59 -0.56 4.47
C TYR A 11 -6.10 -1.97 4.20
N CYS A 12 -6.66 -2.61 5.24
CA CYS A 12 -7.27 -3.92 5.08
C CYS A 12 -8.68 -3.80 4.49
N LYS A 13 -8.95 -4.49 3.39
CA LYS A 13 -10.29 -4.52 2.76
C LYS A 13 -11.38 -5.12 3.66
N LYS A 14 -11.01 -6.00 4.61
CA LYS A 14 -11.93 -6.65 5.55
C LYS A 14 -12.37 -5.74 6.70
N CYS A 15 -11.43 -5.16 7.45
CA CYS A 15 -11.75 -4.34 8.63
C CYS A 15 -11.61 -2.82 8.39
N LYS A 16 -11.20 -2.40 7.19
CA LYS A 16 -11.00 -1.00 6.76
C LYS A 16 -9.99 -0.21 7.59
N ARG A 17 -9.20 -0.87 8.44
CA ARG A 17 -8.12 -0.27 9.25
C ARG A 17 -6.77 -0.40 8.55
N THR A 18 -5.87 0.54 8.85
CA THR A 18 -4.50 0.55 8.32
C THR A 18 -3.71 -0.70 8.74
N PHE A 19 -2.79 -1.13 7.89
CA PHE A 19 -1.76 -2.10 8.22
C PHE A 19 -0.58 -1.49 8.99
N ARG A 20 -0.53 -0.15 9.14
CA ARG A 20 0.64 0.61 9.61
C ARG A 20 1.88 0.37 8.74
N ALA A 21 1.64 0.23 7.44
CA ALA A 21 2.65 0.09 6.42
C ALA A 21 2.31 1.07 5.30
N TYR A 22 3.33 1.70 4.76
CA TYR A 22 3.21 2.68 3.71
C TYR A 22 4.30 2.49 2.66
N HIS A 23 4.00 2.84 1.41
CA HIS A 23 4.99 2.97 0.35
C HIS A 23 5.39 4.44 0.21
N ILE A 24 6.68 4.74 0.15
CA ILE A 24 7.17 6.09 -0.12
C ILE A 24 7.14 6.30 -1.63
N ILE A 25 6.44 7.34 -2.10
CA ILE A 25 6.27 7.60 -3.53
C ILE A 25 7.62 7.93 -4.16
N THR A 26 7.92 7.25 -5.26
CA THR A 26 9.17 7.38 -6.01
C THR A 26 9.03 8.19 -7.30
N GLU A 27 7.80 8.57 -7.67
CA GLU A 27 7.46 9.21 -8.95
C GLU A 27 7.83 8.36 -10.18
N ASN A 28 7.97 7.03 -9.99
CA ASN A 28 8.20 6.05 -11.05
C ASN A 28 7.16 4.92 -10.94
N ASP A 29 6.25 4.86 -11.90
CA ASP A 29 5.14 3.92 -11.91
C ASP A 29 5.55 2.44 -12.06
N ASN A 30 6.78 2.20 -12.53
CA ASN A 30 7.35 0.85 -12.66
C ASN A 30 8.05 0.38 -11.39
N THR A 31 8.22 1.24 -10.38
CA THR A 31 8.84 0.86 -9.11
C THR A 31 8.06 -0.29 -8.48
N PRO A 32 8.71 -1.45 -8.22
CA PRO A 32 8.06 -2.56 -7.56
C PRO A 32 7.77 -2.20 -6.09
N VAL A 33 6.56 -2.47 -5.65
CA VAL A 33 6.11 -2.23 -4.28
C VAL A 33 5.93 -3.57 -3.59
N MET A 34 6.81 -3.85 -2.62
CA MET A 34 6.78 -5.03 -1.75
C MET A 34 6.66 -6.38 -2.52
N PRO A 35 7.58 -6.68 -3.45
CA PRO A 35 7.54 -7.93 -4.20
C PRO A 35 7.73 -9.15 -3.28
N ASN A 36 6.94 -10.20 -3.51
CA ASN A 36 7.01 -11.46 -2.75
C ASN A 36 6.84 -11.30 -1.24
N PHE A 37 6.07 -10.30 -0.81
CA PHE A 37 5.84 -10.01 0.60
C PHE A 37 4.45 -10.44 1.06
N ALA A 38 4.31 -10.80 2.33
CA ALA A 38 3.03 -11.06 2.96
C ALA A 38 2.84 -10.16 4.19
N MET A 39 1.66 -9.56 4.30
CA MET A 39 1.30 -8.71 5.44
C MET A 39 0.15 -9.34 6.20
N LYS A 40 0.28 -9.39 7.52
CA LYS A 40 -0.81 -9.78 8.42
C LYS A 40 -1.44 -8.54 9.03
N CYS A 41 -2.75 -8.41 8.91
CA CYS A 41 -3.48 -7.31 9.54
C CYS A 41 -3.45 -7.48 11.07
N HIS A 42 -2.94 -6.48 11.77
CA HIS A 42 -2.88 -6.47 13.24
C HIS A 42 -4.27 -6.44 13.90
N HIS A 43 -5.32 -6.04 13.17
CA HIS A 43 -6.66 -5.93 13.73
C HIS A 43 -7.54 -7.17 13.51
N CYS A 44 -7.48 -7.79 12.33
CA CYS A 44 -8.38 -8.90 11.98
C CYS A 44 -7.66 -10.20 11.60
N ASN A 45 -6.32 -10.25 11.77
CA ASN A 45 -5.46 -11.38 11.46
C ASN A 45 -5.48 -11.87 10.00
N ARG A 46 -6.20 -11.17 9.09
CA ARG A 46 -6.18 -11.48 7.65
C ARG A 46 -4.77 -11.29 7.10
N VAL A 47 -4.28 -12.32 6.40
CA VAL A 47 -3.02 -12.28 5.66
C VAL A 47 -3.31 -11.90 4.21
N VAL A 48 -2.53 -10.99 3.66
CA VAL A 48 -2.54 -10.60 2.24
C VAL A 48 -1.15 -10.83 1.66
N MET A 49 -1.10 -11.33 0.43
CA MET A 49 0.14 -11.52 -0.31
C MET A 49 0.21 -10.50 -1.44
N LEU A 50 1.31 -9.74 -1.49
CA LEU A 50 1.57 -8.75 -2.53
C LEU A 50 2.40 -9.43 -3.62
N LYS A 51 1.77 -9.69 -4.77
CA LYS A 51 2.42 -10.27 -5.95
C LYS A 51 2.38 -9.26 -7.09
N ASN A 52 3.56 -8.79 -7.49
CA ASN A 52 3.73 -7.93 -8.67
C ASN A 52 2.89 -6.64 -8.62
N TYR A 53 2.94 -5.93 -7.49
CA TYR A 53 2.44 -4.57 -7.39
C TYR A 53 3.54 -3.60 -7.82
N SER A 54 3.21 -2.69 -8.73
CA SER A 54 4.01 -1.52 -9.04
C SER A 54 3.32 -0.27 -8.51
N GLU A 55 4.07 0.82 -8.36
CA GLU A 55 3.52 2.10 -7.90
C GLU A 55 2.35 2.57 -8.79
N GLY A 56 2.48 2.47 -10.12
CA GLY A 56 1.41 2.83 -11.06
C GLY A 56 0.17 1.94 -10.90
N ARG A 57 0.36 0.64 -10.66
CA ARG A 57 -0.76 -0.29 -10.43
C ARG A 57 -1.51 0.05 -9.14
N ILE A 58 -0.79 0.44 -8.09
CA ILE A 58 -1.38 0.90 -6.83
C ILE A 58 -2.16 2.18 -7.07
N LYS A 59 -1.55 3.21 -7.67
CA LYS A 59 -2.20 4.49 -8.00
C LYS A 59 -3.51 4.31 -8.78
N ALA A 60 -3.53 3.42 -9.78
CA ALA A 60 -4.71 3.15 -10.60
C ALA A 60 -5.89 2.50 -9.84
N HIS A 61 -5.64 1.91 -8.66
CA HIS A 61 -6.64 1.19 -7.87
C HIS A 61 -6.86 1.82 -6.48
N MET A 62 -6.35 3.03 -6.27
CA MET A 62 -6.60 3.80 -5.05
C MET A 62 -8.01 4.38 -5.05
N ASP A 63 -8.62 4.40 -3.88
CA ASP A 63 -9.90 5.05 -3.62
C ASP A 63 -9.67 6.17 -2.62
N GLN A 64 -9.83 7.43 -3.05
CA GLN A 64 -9.65 8.62 -2.21
C GLN A 64 -8.36 8.55 -1.36
N GLU A 65 -7.22 8.33 -2.03
CA GLU A 65 -5.88 8.24 -1.42
C GLU A 65 -5.60 6.97 -0.58
N LYS A 66 -6.56 6.05 -0.48
CA LYS A 66 -6.42 4.80 0.27
C LYS A 66 -6.24 3.63 -0.66
N PHE A 67 -5.27 2.77 -0.35
CA PHE A 67 -5.11 1.51 -1.03
C PHE A 67 -5.56 0.33 -0.16
N TYR A 68 -6.59 -0.39 -0.60
CA TYR A 68 -7.17 -1.50 0.14
C TYR A 68 -6.70 -2.87 -0.37
N LEU A 69 -6.07 -3.65 0.51
CA LEU A 69 -5.61 -5.03 0.29
C LEU A 69 -6.61 -6.08 0.82
#